data_AF-A0AA90R3N2-F1
#
_entry.id   AF-A0AA90R3N2-F1
#
_cell.length_a   1.000
_cell.length_b   1.000
_cell.length_c   1.000
_cell.angle_alpha   90.00
_cell.angle_beta   90.00
_cell.angle_gamma   90.00
#
_symmetry.space_group_name_H-M   'P 1'
#
loop_
_entity.id
_entity.type
_entity.pdbx_description
1 polymer ?
#
loop_
_entity_poly.entity_id
_entity_poly.type
_entity_poly.pdbx_seq_one_letter_code
_entity_poly.pdbx_strand_id
1 'polypeptide(L)'
;MIFHYHFWTPHVEETEKFYQENGFRISQRLGKYNGDFQTFNPPLTWDDFREKKILFRILEARKGAVNITFGYGKRIMFDHIGFIVSEEVKGEISENAERMNWEVDRGERRTFITTPYHFRIELQSNIDVIDSMSENIKIKKLKLVTKMEGLDKDLAQLFGGPLYQIISKVGNEVMIKEVVINGFLSSNVVDPNGVKVFNNI
;
A
#
# COMPACT_ATOMS: atom_id res chain seq x y z
N MET A 1 -5.81 -11.24 -2.90
CA MET A 1 -6.41 -10.41 -1.82
C MET A 1 -5.65 -9.10 -1.74
N ILE A 2 -6.33 -7.96 -1.58
CA ILE A 2 -5.66 -6.68 -1.29
C ILE A 2 -5.03 -6.75 0.10
N PHE A 3 -3.72 -6.52 0.20
CA PHE A 3 -3.00 -6.54 1.48
C PHE A 3 -2.32 -5.22 1.80
N HIS A 4 -2.15 -4.35 0.80
CA HIS A 4 -1.21 -3.25 0.90
C HIS A 4 -1.59 -2.02 0.09
N TYR A 5 -1.18 -0.86 0.58
CA TYR A 5 -1.06 0.36 -0.20
C TYR A 5 0.16 1.18 0.24
N HIS A 6 0.71 1.94 -0.70
CA HIS A 6 1.93 2.73 -0.52
C HIS A 6 1.70 4.22 -0.76
N PHE A 7 2.18 5.07 0.15
CA PHE A 7 2.24 6.52 -0.03
C PHE A 7 3.65 7.11 0.10
N TRP A 8 3.99 8.02 -0.79
CA TRP A 8 5.02 9.02 -0.52
C TRP A 8 4.38 10.18 0.24
N THR A 9 4.98 10.61 1.35
CA THR A 9 4.37 11.62 2.24
C THR A 9 5.40 12.49 2.93
N PRO A 10 5.12 13.78 3.18
CA PRO A 10 5.94 14.60 4.06
C PRO A 10 5.69 14.28 5.55
N HIS A 11 4.61 13.56 5.88
CA HIS A 11 4.13 13.29 7.23
C HIS A 11 4.55 11.89 7.72
N VAL A 12 5.83 11.54 7.56
CA VAL A 12 6.31 10.16 7.78
C VAL A 12 6.12 9.73 9.24
N GLU A 13 6.55 10.55 10.18
CA GLU A 13 6.45 10.26 11.61
C GLU A 13 4.99 10.23 12.09
N GLU A 14 4.19 11.19 11.65
CA GLU A 14 2.77 11.25 11.99
C GLU A 14 2.01 10.04 11.43
N THR A 15 2.36 9.61 10.21
CA THR A 15 1.77 8.42 9.58
C THR A 15 2.11 7.17 10.39
N GLU A 16 3.37 7.02 10.79
CA GLU A 16 3.80 5.91 11.64
C GLU A 16 3.03 5.86 12.96
N LYS A 17 3.00 7.00 13.67
CA LYS A 17 2.30 7.14 14.93
C LYS A 17 0.81 6.80 14.81
N PHE A 18 0.14 7.31 13.77
CA PHE A 18 -1.27 7.05 13.51
C PHE A 18 -1.57 5.55 13.38
N TYR A 19 -0.78 4.81 12.61
CA TYR A 19 -0.99 3.37 12.46
C TYR A 19 -0.62 2.59 13.73
N GLN A 20 0.42 3.00 14.47
CA GLN A 20 0.75 2.41 15.77
C GLN A 20 -0.37 2.58 16.80
N GLU A 21 -0.95 3.77 16.91
CA GLU A 21 -2.11 4.05 17.78
C GLU A 21 -3.34 3.21 17.40
N ASN A 22 -3.40 2.73 16.15
CA ASN A 22 -4.42 1.80 15.66
C ASN A 22 -4.00 0.32 15.68
N GLY A 23 -2.95 0.01 16.46
CA GLY A 23 -2.51 -1.34 16.77
C GLY A 23 -1.66 -2.01 15.69
N PHE A 24 -1.08 -1.23 14.78
CA PHE A 24 -0.07 -1.75 13.85
C PHE A 24 1.29 -1.76 14.55
N ARG A 25 2.12 -2.76 14.24
CA ARG A 25 3.53 -2.76 14.61
C ARG A 25 4.37 -2.26 13.45
N ILE A 26 5.50 -1.64 13.75
CA ILE A 26 6.47 -1.24 12.71
C ILE A 26 7.41 -2.41 12.46
N SER A 27 7.33 -3.00 11.28
CA SER A 27 8.18 -4.13 10.89
C SER A 27 9.50 -3.68 10.29
N GLN A 28 9.52 -2.51 9.63
CA GLN A 28 10.70 -2.01 8.95
C GLN A 28 10.72 -0.48 8.91
N ARG A 29 11.91 0.09 9.08
CA ARG A 29 12.26 1.44 8.64
C ARG A 29 13.58 1.37 7.87
N LEU A 30 13.56 1.72 6.60
CA LEU A 30 14.73 1.84 5.74
C LEU A 30 14.91 3.31 5.38
N GLY A 31 16.07 3.87 5.70
CA GLY A 31 16.39 5.27 5.47
C GLY A 31 17.78 5.45 4.88
N LYS A 32 17.97 6.57 4.20
CA LYS A 32 19.30 7.02 3.76
C LYS A 32 19.92 7.89 4.84
N TYR A 33 21.10 7.50 5.33
CA TYR A 33 21.88 8.25 6.31
C TYR A 33 23.34 8.31 5.85
N ASN A 34 23.92 9.50 5.84
CA ASN A 34 25.30 9.76 5.37
C ASN A 34 25.65 9.19 3.99
N GLY A 35 24.66 9.09 3.09
CA GLY A 35 24.87 8.58 1.73
C GLY A 35 24.44 7.13 1.53
N ASP A 36 24.29 6.37 2.62
CA ASP A 36 24.04 4.93 2.57
C ASP A 36 22.65 4.54 3.07
N PHE A 37 22.12 3.45 2.54
CA PHE A 37 20.88 2.86 3.03
C PHE A 37 21.13 2.01 4.27
N GLN A 38 20.37 2.29 5.33
CA GLN A 38 20.47 1.61 6.62
C GLN A 38 19.08 1.34 7.18
N THR A 39 18.99 0.31 8.01
CA THR A 39 17.76 -0.02 8.74
C THR A 39 17.72 0.68 10.10
N PHE A 40 16.53 1.10 10.50
CA PHE A 40 16.26 1.86 11.73
C PHE A 40 15.03 1.28 12.43
N ASN A 41 14.95 -0.04 12.45
CA ASN A 41 13.82 -0.79 12.97
C ASN A 41 13.68 -0.62 14.50
N PRO A 42 12.50 -0.90 15.08
CA PRO A 42 12.35 -1.00 16.54
C PRO A 42 13.43 -1.91 17.17
N PRO A 43 13.90 -1.61 18.40
CA PRO A 43 13.31 -0.71 19.39
C PRO A 43 13.67 0.79 19.22
N LEU A 44 14.41 1.17 18.17
CA LEU A 44 14.71 2.58 17.90
C LEU A 44 13.42 3.38 17.69
N THR A 45 13.44 4.63 18.16
CA THR A 45 12.33 5.58 18.15
C THR A 45 12.71 6.84 17.38
N TRP A 46 11.72 7.69 17.08
CA TRP A 46 11.97 8.96 16.43
C TRP A 46 12.89 9.89 17.22
N ASP A 47 12.93 9.75 18.55
CA ASP A 47 13.84 10.53 19.40
C ASP A 47 15.32 10.13 19.20
N ASP A 48 15.59 8.87 18.86
CA ASP A 48 16.94 8.39 18.48
C ASP A 48 17.44 8.97 17.15
N PHE A 49 16.55 9.61 16.39
CA PHE A 49 16.80 10.10 15.03
C PHE A 49 16.80 11.62 14.90
N ARG A 50 16.36 12.39 15.91
CA ARG A 50 16.16 13.85 15.82
C ARG A 50 17.37 14.61 15.28
N GLU A 51 18.56 14.26 15.77
CA GLU A 51 19.82 14.89 15.39
C GLU A 51 20.45 14.28 14.13
N LYS A 52 19.79 13.29 13.51
CA LYS A 52 20.25 12.61 12.31
C LYS A 52 19.45 13.07 11.11
N LYS A 53 20.13 13.48 10.04
CA LYS A 53 19.50 13.82 8.75
C LYS A 53 19.14 12.55 7.97
N ILE A 54 18.30 11.69 8.55
CA ILE A 54 17.84 10.46 7.92
C ILE A 54 16.71 10.78 6.96
N LEU A 55 16.85 10.31 5.73
CA LEU A 55 15.77 10.36 4.75
C LEU A 55 15.10 9.00 4.67
N PHE A 56 14.03 8.81 5.43
CA PHE A 56 13.28 7.56 5.41
C PHE A 56 12.63 7.32 4.05
N ARG A 57 12.89 6.16 3.44
CA ARG A 57 12.38 5.79 2.12
C ARG A 57 11.31 4.72 2.16
N ILE A 58 11.36 3.84 3.15
CA ILE A 58 10.38 2.78 3.33
C ILE A 58 10.15 2.60 4.83
N LEU A 59 8.91 2.75 5.26
CA LEU A 59 8.44 2.26 6.55
C LEU A 59 7.30 1.29 6.29
N GLU A 60 7.24 0.23 7.06
CA GLU A 60 6.17 -0.77 6.97
C GLU A 60 5.47 -0.88 8.31
N ALA A 61 4.19 -0.55 8.33
CA ALA A 61 3.29 -0.77 9.46
C ALA A 61 2.41 -1.98 9.15
N ARG A 62 2.51 -3.04 9.96
CA ARG A 62 1.80 -4.31 9.75
C ARG A 62 0.82 -4.62 10.86
N LYS A 63 -0.30 -5.25 10.49
CA LYS A 63 -1.30 -5.81 11.40
C LYS A 63 -2.11 -6.89 10.69
N GLY A 64 -2.05 -8.13 11.18
CA GLY A 64 -2.67 -9.29 10.53
C GLY A 64 -2.30 -9.37 9.04
N ALA A 65 -3.28 -9.34 8.14
CA ALA A 65 -3.05 -9.42 6.70
C ALA A 65 -2.89 -8.04 6.01
N VAL A 66 -2.63 -6.98 6.77
CA VAL A 66 -2.52 -5.60 6.27
C VAL A 66 -1.10 -5.08 6.46
N ASN A 67 -0.53 -4.53 5.40
CA ASN A 67 0.76 -3.85 5.41
C ASN A 67 0.61 -2.46 4.77
N ILE A 68 0.81 -1.40 5.56
CA ILE A 68 0.81 -0.02 5.06
C ILE A 68 2.25 0.43 4.93
N THR A 69 2.65 0.80 3.70
CA THR A 69 3.98 1.34 3.47
C THR A 69 3.93 2.82 3.15
N PHE A 70 4.90 3.53 3.70
CA PHE A 70 5.08 4.93 3.40
C PHE A 70 6.54 5.33 3.46
N GLY A 71 6.88 6.37 2.72
CA GLY A 71 8.24 6.90 2.66
C GLY A 71 8.21 8.41 2.45
N TYR A 72 9.35 9.06 2.70
CA TYR A 72 9.42 10.51 2.54
C TYR A 72 9.22 10.93 1.08
N GLY A 73 8.24 11.80 0.88
CA GLY A 73 7.98 12.56 -0.34
C GLY A 73 7.73 14.03 -0.03
N LYS A 74 8.05 14.93 -0.97
CA LYS A 74 7.79 16.37 -0.80
C LYS A 74 6.29 16.73 -0.75
N ARG A 75 5.44 15.83 -1.22
CA ARG A 75 3.99 15.94 -1.26
C ARG A 75 3.38 14.57 -1.05
N ILE A 76 2.14 14.52 -0.59
CA ILE A 76 1.37 13.28 -0.54
C ILE A 76 1.16 12.78 -1.96
N MET A 77 1.54 11.54 -2.23
CA MET A 77 1.41 10.90 -3.53
C MET A 77 1.18 9.41 -3.32
N PHE A 78 0.06 8.93 -3.84
CA PHE A 78 -0.24 7.50 -3.88
C PHE A 78 0.65 6.81 -4.91
N ASP A 79 1.32 5.73 -4.52
CA ASP A 79 2.28 5.01 -5.38
C ASP A 79 1.67 3.74 -5.97
N HIS A 80 1.21 2.81 -5.13
CA HIS A 80 0.65 1.54 -5.57
C HIS A 80 -0.27 0.88 -4.55
N ILE A 81 -1.08 -0.06 -5.04
CA ILE A 81 -1.82 -1.06 -4.25
C ILE A 81 -1.17 -2.43 -4.44
N GLY A 82 -1.15 -3.25 -3.39
CA GLY A 82 -0.59 -4.59 -3.42
C GLY A 82 -1.62 -5.70 -3.23
N PHE A 83 -1.45 -6.79 -3.99
CA PHE A 83 -2.25 -7.99 -3.92
C PHE A 83 -1.38 -9.21 -3.59
N ILE A 84 -1.83 -10.01 -2.61
CA ILE A 84 -1.33 -11.38 -2.44
C ILE A 84 -2.06 -12.28 -3.44
N VAL A 85 -1.30 -12.98 -4.27
CA VAL A 85 -1.76 -13.92 -5.31
C VAL A 85 -0.85 -15.15 -5.35
N SER A 86 -1.31 -16.28 -5.87
CA SER A 86 -0.42 -17.43 -6.12
C SER A 86 0.54 -17.12 -7.28
N GLU A 87 1.59 -17.93 -7.45
CA GLU A 87 2.52 -17.80 -8.58
C GLU A 87 1.82 -17.96 -9.94
N GLU A 88 0.88 -18.89 -10.04
CA GLU A 88 0.10 -19.14 -11.25
C GLU A 88 -0.75 -17.91 -11.60
N VAL A 89 -1.50 -17.39 -10.61
CA VAL A 89 -2.34 -16.20 -10.79
C VAL A 89 -1.48 -14.95 -11.07
N LYS A 90 -0.30 -14.83 -10.46
CA LYS A 90 0.67 -13.76 -10.77
C LYS A 90 1.07 -13.81 -12.24
N GLY A 91 1.33 -15.00 -12.78
CA GLY A 91 1.63 -15.24 -14.20
C GLY A 91 0.49 -14.78 -15.10
N GLU A 92 -0.73 -15.26 -14.84
CA GLU A 92 -1.94 -14.92 -15.61
C GLU A 92 -2.23 -13.42 -15.64
N ILE A 93 -2.17 -12.75 -14.48
CA ILE A 93 -2.38 -11.29 -14.39
C ILE A 93 -1.31 -10.53 -15.17
N SER A 94 -0.05 -10.99 -15.10
CA SER A 94 1.05 -10.34 -15.82
C SER A 94 0.89 -10.47 -17.34
N GLU A 95 0.46 -11.63 -17.83
CA GLU A 95 0.14 -11.81 -19.26
C GLU A 95 -1.07 -10.96 -19.69
N ASN A 96 -2.09 -10.83 -18.84
CA ASN A 96 -3.21 -9.92 -19.11
C ASN A 96 -2.74 -8.48 -19.24
N ALA A 97 -1.86 -8.01 -18.33
CA ALA A 97 -1.28 -6.68 -18.41
C ALA A 97 -0.51 -6.45 -19.72
N GLU A 98 0.31 -7.40 -20.14
CA GLU A 98 1.04 -7.34 -21.41
C GLU A 98 0.08 -7.28 -22.61
N ARG A 99 -1.00 -8.08 -22.61
CA ARG A 99 -2.06 -8.01 -23.63
C ARG A 99 -2.79 -6.66 -23.65
N MET A 100 -2.85 -5.97 -22.51
CA MET A 100 -3.39 -4.62 -22.37
C MET A 100 -2.36 -3.53 -22.74
N ASN A 101 -1.15 -3.89 -23.17
CA ASN A 101 -0.02 -2.99 -23.41
C ASN A 101 0.43 -2.21 -22.16
N TRP A 102 0.30 -2.80 -20.98
CA TRP A 102 0.81 -2.23 -19.73
C TRP A 102 2.21 -2.76 -19.46
N GLU A 103 3.06 -1.93 -18.86
CA GLU A 103 4.42 -2.32 -18.51
C GLU A 103 4.42 -3.24 -17.28
N VAL A 104 5.18 -4.33 -17.37
CA VAL A 104 5.31 -5.33 -16.30
C VAL A 104 6.78 -5.48 -15.91
N ASP A 105 7.10 -5.14 -14.66
CA ASP A 105 8.40 -5.36 -14.04
C ASP A 105 8.36 -6.66 -13.23
N ARG A 106 8.85 -7.75 -13.83
CA ARG A 106 8.81 -9.10 -13.27
C ARG A 106 10.01 -9.33 -12.34
N GLY A 107 9.75 -9.31 -11.04
CA GLY A 107 10.68 -9.84 -10.04
C GLY A 107 10.29 -11.23 -9.55
N GLU A 108 11.27 -11.97 -9.02
CA GLU A 108 11.04 -13.31 -8.46
C GLU A 108 9.96 -13.29 -7.36
N ARG A 109 10.11 -12.37 -6.39
CA ARG A 109 9.19 -12.28 -5.23
C ARG A 109 7.98 -11.40 -5.50
N ARG A 110 8.16 -10.30 -6.22
CA ARG A 110 7.09 -9.34 -6.51
C ARG A 110 7.17 -8.86 -7.94
N THR A 111 6.01 -8.62 -8.53
CA THR A 111 5.85 -8.05 -9.86
C THR A 111 5.14 -6.72 -9.75
N PHE A 112 5.63 -5.68 -10.42
CA PHE A 112 4.92 -4.41 -10.54
C PHE A 112 4.32 -4.26 -11.93
N ILE A 113 3.10 -3.73 -11.97
CA ILE A 113 2.41 -3.39 -13.22
C ILE A 113 2.15 -1.88 -13.22
N THR A 114 2.65 -1.18 -14.22
CA THR A 114 2.38 0.26 -14.40
C THR A 114 1.03 0.45 -15.06
N THR A 115 0.13 1.15 -14.40
CA THR A 115 -1.21 1.42 -14.93
C THR A 115 -1.27 2.76 -15.68
N PRO A 116 -2.19 2.93 -16.64
CA PRO A 116 -2.44 4.24 -17.28
C PRO A 116 -3.02 5.28 -16.31
N TYR A 117 -3.41 4.86 -15.10
CA TYR A 117 -4.01 5.70 -14.08
C TYR A 117 -2.98 6.37 -13.16
N HIS A 118 -1.68 6.30 -13.47
CA HIS A 118 -0.57 6.91 -12.71
C HIS A 118 -0.41 6.38 -11.28
N PHE A 119 -0.73 5.10 -11.07
CA PHE A 119 -0.29 4.32 -9.91
C PHE A 119 0.11 2.92 -10.40
N ARG A 120 0.76 2.12 -9.57
CA ARG A 120 1.15 0.74 -9.91
C ARG A 120 0.33 -0.30 -9.15
N ILE A 121 0.33 -1.52 -9.66
CA ILE A 121 -0.18 -2.70 -8.96
C ILE A 121 1.02 -3.56 -8.57
N GLU A 122 1.16 -3.89 -7.30
CA GLU A 122 2.10 -4.92 -6.82
C GLU A 122 1.37 -6.27 -6.76
N LEU A 123 1.97 -7.28 -7.38
CA LEU A 123 1.60 -8.68 -7.20
C LEU A 123 2.67 -9.35 -6.34
N GLN A 124 2.24 -9.90 -5.21
CA GLN A 124 3.11 -10.51 -4.22
C GLN A 124 2.68 -11.96 -4.01
N SER A 125 3.63 -12.88 -4.09
CA SER A 125 3.39 -14.30 -3.82
C SER A 125 3.95 -14.75 -2.48
N ASN A 126 4.91 -14.01 -1.91
CA ASN A 126 5.44 -14.31 -0.60
C ASN A 126 4.49 -13.79 0.49
N ILE A 127 3.99 -14.69 1.34
CA ILE A 127 3.11 -14.35 2.46
C ILE A 127 3.85 -13.74 3.66
N ASP A 128 5.18 -13.78 3.72
CA ASP A 128 5.98 -13.20 4.83
C ASP A 128 5.92 -11.66 4.89
N VAL A 129 5.24 -11.02 3.92
CA VAL A 129 5.04 -9.56 3.88
C VAL A 129 3.90 -9.08 4.78
N ILE A 130 3.19 -9.99 5.42
CA ILE A 130 2.11 -9.74 6.38
C ILE A 130 2.37 -10.53 7.67
N ASP A 131 1.62 -10.23 8.73
CA ASP A 131 1.80 -10.88 10.04
C ASP A 131 1.04 -12.19 10.13
N SER A 132 -0.18 -12.23 9.59
CA SER A 132 -1.04 -13.41 9.67
C SER A 132 -2.14 -13.39 8.60
N MET A 133 -2.37 -14.53 7.97
CA MET A 133 -3.53 -14.76 7.09
C MET A 133 -4.77 -15.28 7.84
N SER A 134 -4.60 -15.82 9.05
CA SER A 134 -5.67 -16.47 9.80
C SER A 134 -6.49 -15.48 10.63
N GLU A 135 -5.91 -14.33 10.96
CA GLU A 135 -6.62 -13.26 11.64
C GLU A 135 -7.66 -12.61 10.72
N ASN A 136 -8.78 -12.18 11.30
CA ASN A 136 -9.81 -11.46 10.53
C ASN A 136 -9.41 -9.99 10.26
N ILE A 137 -8.13 -9.64 10.30
CA ILE A 137 -7.62 -8.29 10.07
C ILE A 137 -7.16 -8.18 8.62
N LYS A 138 -7.96 -7.51 7.78
CA LYS A 138 -7.73 -7.42 6.32
C LYS A 138 -8.41 -6.20 5.70
N ILE A 139 -7.86 -5.74 4.58
CA ILE A 139 -8.50 -4.73 3.73
C ILE A 139 -9.71 -5.38 3.06
N LYS A 140 -10.89 -4.80 3.28
CA LYS A 140 -12.16 -5.24 2.71
C LYS A 140 -12.53 -4.46 1.48
N LYS A 141 -12.28 -3.15 1.50
CA LYS A 141 -12.67 -2.25 0.44
C LYS A 141 -11.71 -1.07 0.32
N LEU A 142 -11.49 -0.62 -0.91
CA LEU A 142 -10.79 0.62 -1.24
C LEU A 142 -11.66 1.45 -2.17
N LYS A 143 -11.69 2.74 -1.92
CA LYS A 143 -12.23 3.72 -2.85
C LYS A 143 -11.08 4.51 -3.45
N LEU A 144 -10.83 4.28 -4.73
CA LEU A 144 -9.78 4.93 -5.50
C LEU A 144 -10.37 6.06 -6.32
N VAL A 145 -9.71 7.22 -6.29
CA VAL A 145 -9.97 8.29 -7.22
C VAL A 145 -8.91 8.25 -8.30
N THR A 146 -9.33 8.37 -9.56
CA THR A 146 -8.47 8.47 -10.74
C THR A 146 -8.83 9.70 -11.56
N LYS A 147 -7.92 10.14 -12.43
CA LYS A 147 -8.16 11.29 -13.32
C LYS A 147 -8.98 10.96 -14.57
N MET A 148 -9.23 9.68 -14.80
CA MET A 148 -9.96 9.18 -15.97
C MET A 148 -10.82 7.98 -15.59
N GLU A 149 -11.88 7.76 -16.35
CA GLU A 149 -12.77 6.60 -16.22
C GLU A 149 -12.09 5.31 -16.68
N GLY A 150 -12.70 4.16 -16.38
CA GLY A 150 -12.31 2.87 -16.93
C GLY A 150 -11.64 1.92 -15.92
N LEU A 151 -11.20 2.40 -14.76
CA LEU A 151 -10.41 1.60 -13.82
C LEU A 151 -11.09 0.28 -13.45
N ASP A 152 -12.39 0.28 -13.13
CA ASP A 152 -13.09 -0.95 -12.72
C ASP A 152 -13.15 -1.99 -13.85
N LYS A 153 -13.33 -1.55 -15.10
CA LYS A 153 -13.35 -2.43 -16.28
C LYS A 153 -11.96 -2.99 -16.56
N ASP A 154 -10.94 -2.15 -16.49
CA ASP A 154 -9.56 -2.55 -16.75
C ASP A 154 -9.05 -3.50 -15.67
N LEU A 155 -9.39 -3.26 -14.40
CA LEU A 155 -9.10 -4.21 -13.32
C LEU A 155 -9.84 -5.53 -13.54
N ALA A 156 -11.09 -5.50 -14.01
CA ALA A 156 -11.80 -6.73 -14.31
C ALA A 156 -11.15 -7.54 -15.43
N GLN A 157 -10.66 -6.86 -16.48
CA GLN A 157 -9.91 -7.51 -17.55
C GLN A 157 -8.56 -8.04 -17.06
N LEU A 158 -7.83 -7.24 -16.27
CA LEU A 158 -6.51 -7.57 -15.74
C LEU A 158 -6.54 -8.83 -14.86
N PHE A 159 -7.53 -8.92 -13.97
CA PHE A 159 -7.66 -10.03 -13.02
C PHE A 159 -8.57 -11.17 -13.52
N GLY A 160 -9.07 -11.10 -14.76
CA GLY A 160 -9.96 -12.12 -15.33
C GLY A 160 -11.36 -12.18 -14.71
N GLY A 161 -11.78 -11.14 -13.98
CA GLY A 161 -13.09 -11.06 -13.33
C GLY A 161 -13.25 -9.80 -12.47
N PRO A 162 -14.49 -9.44 -12.09
CA PRO A 162 -14.77 -8.20 -11.37
C PRO A 162 -14.12 -8.13 -9.97
N LEU A 163 -13.47 -6.99 -9.67
CA LEU A 163 -12.86 -6.70 -8.36
C LEU A 163 -13.79 -5.85 -7.47
N TYR A 164 -14.76 -6.48 -6.82
CA TYR A 164 -15.74 -5.78 -5.95
C TYR A 164 -15.13 -5.08 -4.71
N GLN A 165 -13.87 -5.39 -4.38
CA GLN A 165 -13.14 -4.76 -3.28
C GLN A 165 -12.64 -3.37 -3.64
N ILE A 166 -12.60 -3.00 -4.93
CA ILE A 166 -12.18 -1.68 -5.38
C ILE A 166 -13.39 -0.96 -5.97
N ILE A 167 -13.59 0.27 -5.55
CA ILE A 167 -14.55 1.19 -6.17
C ILE A 167 -13.75 2.34 -6.75
N SER A 168 -13.84 2.54 -8.06
CA SER A 168 -13.26 3.72 -8.71
C SER A 168 -14.23 4.90 -8.72
N LYS A 169 -13.67 6.12 -8.71
CA LYS A 169 -14.38 7.36 -8.98
C LYS A 169 -13.47 8.32 -9.75
N VAL A 170 -14.01 9.07 -10.70
CA VAL A 170 -13.24 10.13 -11.35
C VAL A 170 -13.16 11.38 -10.49
N GLY A 171 -11.97 11.98 -10.46
CA GLY A 171 -11.68 13.25 -9.81
C GLY A 171 -10.40 13.90 -10.34
N ASN A 172 -9.84 14.85 -9.59
CA ASN A 172 -8.73 15.68 -10.06
C ASN A 172 -7.34 15.13 -9.67
N GLU A 173 -7.30 14.04 -8.91
CA GLU A 173 -6.07 13.44 -8.38
C GLU A 173 -6.16 11.92 -8.37
N VAL A 174 -5.01 11.26 -8.22
CA VAL A 174 -4.91 9.80 -8.13
C VAL A 174 -4.61 9.45 -6.68
N MET A 175 -5.57 8.88 -5.97
CA MET A 175 -5.46 8.68 -4.51
C MET A 175 -6.48 7.66 -3.98
N ILE A 176 -6.13 6.96 -2.89
CA ILE A 176 -7.12 6.27 -2.06
C ILE A 176 -7.84 7.30 -1.19
N LYS A 177 -9.17 7.38 -1.27
CA LYS A 177 -9.96 8.30 -0.41
C LYS A 177 -10.55 7.61 0.80
N GLU A 178 -10.93 6.35 0.65
CA GLU A 178 -11.55 5.58 1.72
C GLU A 178 -10.97 4.16 1.70
N VAL A 179 -10.72 3.62 2.89
CA VAL A 179 -10.37 2.22 3.09
C VAL A 179 -11.23 1.64 4.20
N VAL A 180 -11.69 0.42 3.99
CA VAL A 180 -12.36 -0.38 5.01
C VAL A 180 -11.39 -1.46 5.46
N ILE A 181 -10.92 -1.39 6.70
CA ILE A 181 -9.99 -2.35 7.29
C ILE A 181 -10.70 -3.03 8.46
N ASN A 182 -10.89 -4.34 8.36
CA ASN A 182 -11.41 -5.10 9.49
C ASN A 182 -10.35 -5.17 10.60
N GLY A 183 -10.76 -5.02 11.86
CA GLY A 183 -9.87 -5.04 13.02
C GLY A 183 -9.03 -3.77 13.22
N PHE A 184 -9.38 -2.69 12.53
CA PHE A 184 -8.86 -1.35 12.84
C PHE A 184 -9.46 -0.87 14.17
N LEU A 185 -8.64 -0.28 15.06
CA LEU A 185 -9.12 0.05 16.42
C LEU A 185 -10.12 1.22 16.40
N SER A 186 -9.82 2.27 15.65
CA SER A 186 -10.72 3.40 15.45
C SER A 186 -11.65 3.18 14.25
N SER A 187 -12.72 3.98 14.11
CA SER A 187 -13.53 4.00 12.90
C SER A 187 -13.87 5.43 12.52
N ASN A 188 -13.99 5.70 11.21
CA ASN A 188 -14.24 7.02 10.66
C ASN A 188 -13.16 8.05 11.05
N VAL A 189 -11.89 7.63 10.99
CA VAL A 189 -10.72 8.48 11.22
C VAL A 189 -10.01 8.79 9.91
N VAL A 190 -9.22 9.85 9.88
CA VAL A 190 -8.46 10.26 8.68
C VAL A 190 -6.97 10.10 8.99
N ASP A 191 -6.25 9.37 8.15
CA ASP A 191 -4.80 9.26 8.29
C ASP A 191 -4.10 10.57 7.86
N PRO A 192 -2.82 10.76 8.18
CA PRO A 192 -2.08 11.97 7.80
C PRO A 192 -1.94 12.19 6.28
N ASN A 193 -2.27 11.19 5.46
CA ASN A 193 -2.27 11.26 4.01
C ASN A 193 -3.65 11.60 3.43
N GLY A 194 -4.66 11.80 4.27
CA GLY A 194 -6.02 12.16 3.88
C GLY A 194 -6.92 10.97 3.55
N VAL A 195 -6.51 9.73 3.88
CA VAL A 195 -7.31 8.53 3.68
C VAL A 195 -8.29 8.38 4.84
N LYS A 196 -9.60 8.31 4.54
CA LYS A 196 -10.62 7.94 5.54
C LYS A 196 -10.58 6.44 5.80
N VAL A 197 -10.32 6.05 7.04
CA VAL A 197 -10.26 4.64 7.48
C VAL A 197 -11.53 4.31 8.25
N PHE A 198 -12.24 3.28 7.80
CA PHE A 198 -13.40 2.71 8.45
C PHE A 198 -13.09 1.33 8.98
N ASN A 199 -13.55 1.03 10.19
CA ASN A 199 -13.60 -0.34 10.68
C ASN A 199 -14.90 -1.00 10.21
N ASN A 200 -14.82 -2.26 9.79
CA ASN A 200 -15.97 -3.10 9.50
C ASN A 200 -16.05 -4.18 10.57
N ILE A 201 -16.87 -3.93 11.60
CA ILE A 201 -17.19 -4.88 12.67
C ILE A 201 -17.90 -6.11 12.10
#